data_AF-A0A2R7STR2-F1
#
_entry.id   AF-A0A2R7STR2-F1
#
_cell.length_a   1.000
_cell.length_b   1.000
_cell.length_c   1.000
_cell.angle_alpha   90.00
_cell.angle_beta   90.00
_cell.angle_gamma   90.00
#
_symmetry.space_group_name_H-M   'P 1'
#
loop_
_entity.id
_entity.type
_entity.pdbx_description
1 polymer ?
#
loop_
_entity_poly.entity_id
_entity_poly.type
_entity_poly.pdbx_seq_one_letter_code
_entity_poly.pdbx_strand_id
1 'polypeptide(L)'
;MEQADMTWMKNRIVEAAVNSASPCEQGACKNCDKPGLLIHPFRYSAFFSEDPYVMDMVPKLGPSAGESLPELKTSKYAIRMMREGYIYIVLDRGGFRHLDSYYVRPSGRLMRFRGEPPDRKTSDIACKRMAGSANALMVAIESPEEVSMSYWLFTPDPLSESKEADLIEQAPALLANGSLQGFSPQQWMNQQGTQEFAISPRAMSSFVLEYMATTDINSIAKLREPMVAALNEQPFPALCDSQEPRPAPQFSGRPGGPYRSKLDESLSVLKDALQLMQSTGGVGIALQDAIGITQELNAWRNRAMEGVEEWMHVVDKNGVDNEWKYLAAHQYAELRDGVLENRLKVATDWAVTVSNAPYDQTERELEELKRKGGFIDPGPT
;
A
#
# COMPACT_ATOMS: atom_id res chain seq x y z
N MET A 1 -15.88 62.80 -11.06
CA MET A 1 -15.75 61.61 -10.20
C MET A 1 -16.32 60.45 -10.97
N GLU A 2 -15.44 59.84 -11.76
CA GLU A 2 -15.76 58.75 -12.67
C GLU A 2 -15.38 57.46 -11.93
N GLN A 3 -16.39 56.67 -11.57
CA GLN A 3 -16.19 55.39 -10.89
C GLN A 3 -15.70 54.38 -11.93
N ALA A 4 -14.41 54.07 -11.86
CA ALA A 4 -13.79 53.04 -12.67
C ALA A 4 -14.38 51.67 -12.34
N ASP A 5 -14.90 51.04 -13.39
CA ASP A 5 -15.48 49.72 -13.46
C ASP A 5 -14.42 48.64 -13.17
N MET A 6 -14.47 48.07 -11.96
CA MET A 6 -13.63 46.96 -11.50
C MET A 6 -14.32 45.62 -11.75
N THR A 7 -14.76 45.38 -12.99
CA THR A 7 -15.22 44.05 -13.40
C THR A 7 -14.00 43.16 -13.63
N TRP A 8 -13.63 42.42 -12.58
CA TRP A 8 -12.59 41.39 -12.60
C TRP A 8 -12.77 40.43 -13.80
N MET A 9 -11.67 40.17 -14.50
CA MET A 9 -11.62 39.18 -15.58
C MET A 9 -11.97 37.80 -15.04
N LYS A 10 -13.20 37.36 -15.32
CA LYS A 10 -13.61 35.95 -15.18
C LYS A 10 -12.69 35.11 -16.05
N ASN A 11 -11.81 34.38 -15.39
CA ASN A 11 -10.79 33.57 -16.03
C ASN A 11 -11.48 32.36 -16.70
N ARG A 12 -11.62 32.37 -18.03
CA ARG A 12 -12.35 31.33 -18.81
C ARG A 12 -11.84 29.90 -18.55
N ILE A 13 -10.59 29.75 -18.12
CA ILE A 13 -10.00 28.46 -17.74
C ILE A 13 -10.58 27.97 -16.41
N VAL A 14 -10.79 28.86 -15.43
CA VAL A 14 -11.42 28.55 -14.15
C VAL A 14 -12.91 28.26 -14.34
N GLU A 15 -13.60 29.04 -15.18
CA GLU A 15 -15.01 28.78 -15.52
C GLU A 15 -15.18 27.45 -16.29
N ALA A 16 -14.26 27.08 -17.17
CA ALA A 16 -14.28 25.78 -17.86
C ALA A 16 -13.99 24.61 -16.90
N ALA A 17 -13.08 24.77 -15.93
CA ALA A 17 -12.80 23.76 -14.91
C ALA A 17 -13.94 23.61 -13.89
N VAL A 18 -14.66 24.68 -13.58
CA VAL A 18 -15.87 24.63 -12.72
C VAL A 18 -17.05 24.04 -13.47
N ASN A 19 -17.18 24.28 -14.78
CA ASN A 19 -18.25 23.71 -15.62
C ASN A 19 -17.98 22.28 -16.10
N SER A 20 -16.74 21.76 -15.98
CA SER A 20 -16.42 20.35 -16.21
C SER A 20 -16.71 19.47 -14.99
N ALA A 21 -16.91 20.06 -13.82
CA ALA A 21 -17.40 19.35 -12.64
C ALA A 21 -18.87 18.94 -12.88
N SER A 22 -19.15 17.64 -12.86
CA SER A 22 -20.54 17.15 -12.95
C SER A 22 -21.39 17.82 -11.87
N PRO A 23 -22.57 18.37 -12.19
CA PRO A 23 -23.42 19.01 -11.20
C PRO A 23 -23.71 18.01 -10.09
N CYS A 24 -23.44 18.40 -8.86
CA CYS A 24 -23.59 17.54 -7.70
C CYS A 24 -25.04 17.49 -7.20
N GLU A 25 -25.96 17.33 -8.15
CA GLU A 25 -27.40 17.30 -7.95
C GLU A 25 -27.92 15.88 -8.10
N GLN A 26 -28.97 15.54 -7.35
CA GLN A 26 -29.62 14.22 -7.41
C GLN A 26 -30.12 13.94 -8.83
N GLY A 27 -29.73 12.80 -9.39
CA GLY A 27 -30.10 12.39 -10.75
C GLY A 27 -29.21 12.98 -11.87
N ALA A 28 -28.27 13.86 -11.54
CA ALA A 28 -27.37 14.50 -12.52
C ALA A 28 -25.88 14.24 -12.23
N CYS A 29 -25.55 13.70 -11.06
CA CYS A 29 -24.16 13.50 -10.64
C CYS A 29 -23.65 12.11 -11.03
N LYS A 30 -22.83 12.02 -12.09
CA LYS A 30 -22.23 10.77 -12.57
C LYS A 30 -21.37 10.03 -11.52
N ASN A 31 -20.91 10.73 -10.49
CA ASN A 31 -20.13 10.13 -9.39
C ASN A 31 -21.02 9.56 -8.26
N CYS A 32 -22.26 10.06 -8.09
CA CYS A 32 -23.16 9.65 -7.01
C CYS A 32 -24.34 8.81 -7.50
N ASP A 33 -24.81 9.05 -8.72
CA ASP A 33 -25.94 8.37 -9.36
C ASP A 33 -25.40 7.34 -10.37
N LYS A 34 -25.12 6.14 -9.87
CA LYS A 34 -24.45 5.08 -10.60
C LYS A 34 -25.42 3.92 -10.90
N PRO A 35 -25.74 3.64 -12.18
CA PRO A 35 -26.55 2.50 -12.58
C PRO A 35 -25.70 1.24 -12.84
N GLY A 36 -26.34 0.07 -12.86
CA GLY A 36 -25.70 -1.20 -13.23
C GLY A 36 -25.08 -1.96 -12.05
N LEU A 37 -24.09 -2.81 -12.34
CA LEU A 37 -23.37 -3.58 -11.33
C LEU A 37 -22.42 -2.66 -10.56
N LEU A 38 -22.63 -2.57 -9.24
CA LEU A 38 -21.77 -1.80 -8.35
C LEU A 38 -20.57 -2.63 -7.90
N ILE A 39 -19.39 -2.03 -8.01
CA ILE A 39 -18.11 -2.66 -7.72
C ILE A 39 -17.36 -1.81 -6.72
N HIS A 40 -17.02 -2.36 -5.57
CA HIS A 40 -16.19 -1.66 -4.59
C HIS A 40 -14.73 -2.11 -4.75
N PRO A 41 -13.83 -1.25 -5.24
CA PRO A 41 -12.41 -1.56 -5.26
C PRO A 41 -11.83 -1.47 -3.85
N PHE A 42 -10.93 -2.39 -3.56
CA PHE A 42 -10.11 -2.49 -2.36
C PHE A 42 -8.67 -2.74 -2.77
N ARG A 43 -7.74 -2.64 -1.84
CA ARG A 43 -6.34 -2.98 -2.07
C ARG A 43 -5.83 -3.98 -1.05
N TYR A 44 -4.85 -4.77 -1.46
CA TYR A 44 -3.98 -5.47 -0.52
C TYR A 44 -3.06 -4.46 0.18
N SER A 45 -2.89 -4.63 1.48
CA SER A 45 -2.07 -3.79 2.35
C SER A 45 -1.31 -4.64 3.36
N ALA A 46 -0.20 -4.14 3.88
CA ALA A 46 0.36 -4.61 5.13
C ALA A 46 -0.32 -3.90 6.30
N PHE A 47 -0.83 -4.66 7.24
CA PHE A 47 -1.46 -4.18 8.46
C PHE A 47 -0.62 -4.57 9.67
N PHE A 48 -0.50 -3.64 10.61
CA PHE A 48 0.23 -3.82 11.86
C PHE A 48 -0.51 -3.14 13.00
N SER A 49 -0.37 -3.68 14.20
CA SER A 49 -0.87 -3.08 15.43
C SER A 49 0.00 -3.54 16.59
N GLU A 50 0.23 -2.67 17.56
CA GLU A 50 0.86 -3.03 18.83
C GLU A 50 -0.09 -3.83 19.74
N ASP A 51 -1.40 -3.80 19.48
CA ASP A 51 -2.40 -4.58 20.20
C ASP A 51 -2.48 -6.01 19.63
N PRO A 52 -2.01 -7.04 20.38
CA PRO A 52 -2.06 -8.42 19.90
C PRO A 52 -3.49 -8.91 19.66
N TYR A 53 -4.46 -8.39 20.40
CA TYR A 53 -5.85 -8.76 20.25
C TYR A 53 -6.43 -8.26 18.92
N VAL A 54 -6.06 -7.05 18.49
CA VAL A 54 -6.41 -6.53 17.15
C VAL A 54 -5.74 -7.38 16.08
N MET A 55 -4.46 -7.72 16.26
CA MET A 55 -3.72 -8.56 15.32
C MET A 55 -4.36 -9.94 15.16
N ASP A 56 -4.83 -10.59 16.22
CA ASP A 56 -5.49 -11.90 16.15
C ASP A 56 -6.80 -11.91 15.35
N MET A 57 -7.52 -10.78 15.35
CA MET A 57 -8.77 -10.62 14.61
C MET A 57 -8.56 -10.40 13.11
N VAL A 58 -7.39 -9.91 12.69
CA VAL A 58 -7.09 -9.68 11.28
C VAL A 58 -7.14 -11.03 10.55
N PRO A 59 -8.03 -11.18 9.55
CA PRO A 59 -8.20 -12.41 8.81
C PRO A 59 -6.87 -12.84 8.20
N LYS A 60 -6.57 -14.13 8.31
CA LYS A 60 -5.43 -14.68 7.58
C LYS A 60 -5.79 -14.71 6.10
N LEU A 61 -5.30 -13.75 5.35
CA LEU A 61 -5.37 -13.79 3.90
C LEU A 61 -4.42 -14.87 3.39
N GLY A 62 -4.94 -15.78 2.58
CA GLY A 62 -4.10 -16.59 1.71
C GLY A 62 -3.60 -15.75 0.54
N PRO A 63 -2.52 -16.15 -0.16
CA PRO A 63 -2.12 -15.51 -1.39
C PRO A 63 -3.22 -15.74 -2.44
N SER A 64 -4.08 -14.75 -2.63
CA SER A 64 -5.08 -14.73 -3.69
C SER A 64 -4.39 -14.29 -4.98
N ALA A 65 -3.89 -15.30 -5.70
CA ALA A 65 -3.32 -15.30 -7.06
C ALA A 65 -1.93 -14.65 -7.25
N GLY A 66 -1.08 -15.35 -8.02
CA GLY A 66 0.30 -14.94 -8.34
C GLY A 66 1.30 -15.34 -7.24
N GLU A 67 2.60 -15.27 -7.55
CA GLU A 67 3.69 -15.77 -6.66
C GLU A 67 3.40 -15.51 -5.18
N SER A 68 3.51 -16.57 -4.37
CA SER A 68 3.20 -16.54 -2.93
C SER A 68 3.83 -15.31 -2.29
N LEU A 69 3.00 -14.36 -1.85
CA LEU A 69 3.47 -13.25 -1.03
C LEU A 69 4.25 -13.85 0.16
N PRO A 70 5.44 -13.30 0.49
CA PRO A 70 6.26 -13.84 1.55
C PRO A 70 5.52 -13.73 2.89
N GLU A 71 5.67 -14.74 3.75
CA GLU A 71 5.03 -14.70 5.07
C GLU A 71 5.56 -13.53 5.90
N LEU A 72 4.64 -12.71 6.41
CA LEU A 72 4.93 -11.60 7.31
C LEU A 72 4.90 -12.10 8.77
N LYS A 73 5.96 -11.81 9.54
CA LYS A 73 6.11 -12.28 10.93
C LYS A 73 5.51 -11.34 11.98
N THR A 74 5.71 -10.04 11.77
CA THR A 74 5.33 -8.97 12.73
C THR A 74 4.14 -8.14 12.26
N SER A 75 3.64 -8.44 11.06
CA SER A 75 2.51 -7.77 10.41
C SER A 75 1.68 -8.82 9.67
N LYS A 76 0.50 -8.45 9.19
CA LYS A 76 -0.38 -9.33 8.43
C LYS A 76 -0.77 -8.66 7.12
N TYR A 77 -0.94 -9.45 6.06
CA TYR A 77 -1.64 -8.96 4.88
C TYR A 77 -3.12 -8.75 5.22
N ALA A 78 -3.67 -7.65 4.74
CA ALA A 78 -5.07 -7.30 4.91
C ALA A 78 -5.64 -6.72 3.62
N ILE A 79 -6.97 -6.75 3.49
CA ILE A 79 -7.68 -6.01 2.45
C ILE A 79 -8.21 -4.74 3.10
N ARG A 80 -7.91 -3.60 2.48
CA ARG A 80 -8.26 -2.28 2.98
C ARG A 80 -8.87 -1.41 1.90
N MET A 81 -9.50 -0.33 2.33
CA MET A 81 -9.97 0.73 1.42
C MET A 81 -8.82 1.24 0.52
N MET A 82 -9.19 1.62 -0.71
CA MET A 82 -8.24 2.21 -1.65
C MET A 82 -7.59 3.47 -1.05
N ARG A 83 -6.28 3.62 -1.26
CA ARG A 83 -5.58 4.89 -1.02
C ARG A 83 -5.64 5.77 -2.26
N GLU A 84 -5.24 7.03 -2.11
CA GLU A 84 -5.15 7.99 -3.21
C GLU A 84 -4.34 7.43 -4.39
N GLY A 85 -4.84 7.63 -5.61
CA GLY A 85 -4.23 7.13 -6.83
C GLY A 85 -5.22 7.04 -7.98
N TYR A 86 -4.97 6.15 -8.93
CA TYR A 86 -5.75 6.00 -10.15
C TYR A 86 -6.11 4.53 -10.37
N ILE A 87 -7.35 4.29 -10.78
CA ILE A 87 -7.86 2.97 -11.17
C ILE A 87 -8.20 3.02 -12.65
N TYR A 88 -7.69 2.03 -13.37
CA TYR A 88 -7.91 1.83 -14.79
C TYR A 88 -8.61 0.50 -15.00
N ILE A 89 -9.71 0.53 -15.75
CA ILE A 89 -10.60 -0.61 -15.92
C ILE A 89 -10.81 -0.85 -17.41
N VAL A 90 -10.28 -1.96 -17.92
CA VAL A 90 -10.55 -2.39 -19.29
C VAL A 90 -11.76 -3.31 -19.26
N LEU A 91 -12.80 -2.97 -20.01
CA LEU A 91 -14.03 -3.74 -20.14
C LEU A 91 -14.13 -4.34 -21.53
N ASP A 92 -14.23 -5.67 -21.60
CA ASP A 92 -14.39 -6.42 -22.86
C ASP A 92 -15.88 -6.71 -23.11
N ARG A 93 -16.44 -6.04 -24.13
CA ARG A 93 -17.82 -6.24 -24.59
C ARG A 93 -17.80 -6.89 -25.96
N GLY A 94 -17.96 -8.21 -26.00
CA GLY A 94 -18.00 -8.96 -27.26
C GLY A 94 -16.75 -8.77 -28.12
N GLY A 95 -15.56 -8.67 -27.51
CA GLY A 95 -14.28 -8.44 -28.20
C GLY A 95 -13.90 -6.97 -28.38
N PHE A 96 -14.80 -6.04 -28.09
CA PHE A 96 -14.49 -4.61 -28.06
C PHE A 96 -14.06 -4.19 -26.66
N ARG A 97 -12.79 -3.79 -26.51
CA ARG A 97 -12.24 -3.33 -25.24
C ARG A 97 -12.25 -1.81 -25.17
N HIS A 98 -12.77 -1.28 -24.06
CA HIS A 98 -12.71 0.14 -23.75
C HIS A 98 -12.19 0.35 -22.33
N LEU A 99 -11.58 1.51 -22.12
CA LEU A 99 -10.99 1.90 -20.85
C LEU A 99 -11.91 2.87 -20.11
N ASP A 100 -12.13 2.59 -18.83
CA ASP A 100 -12.70 3.52 -17.87
C ASP A 100 -11.67 3.87 -16.80
N SER A 101 -11.53 5.17 -16.53
CA SER A 101 -10.51 5.72 -15.64
C SER A 101 -11.15 6.44 -14.46
N TYR A 102 -10.63 6.17 -13.26
CA TYR A 102 -11.10 6.73 -12.01
C TYR A 102 -9.93 7.27 -11.19
N TYR A 103 -10.09 8.47 -10.66
CA TYR A 103 -9.22 8.98 -9.61
C TYR A 103 -9.79 8.58 -8.25
N VAL A 104 -8.95 7.96 -7.42
CA VAL A 104 -9.25 7.65 -6.03
C VAL A 104 -8.79 8.83 -5.20
N ARG A 105 -9.75 9.50 -4.55
CA ARG A 105 -9.48 10.58 -3.60
C ARG A 105 -8.87 9.99 -2.32
N PRO A 106 -8.18 10.78 -1.48
CA PRO A 106 -7.61 10.26 -0.23
C PRO A 106 -8.69 9.66 0.69
N SER A 107 -9.93 10.18 0.63
CA SER A 107 -11.09 9.57 1.28
C SER A 107 -11.66 8.30 0.61
N GLY A 108 -10.96 7.67 -0.33
CA GLY A 108 -11.37 6.44 -1.02
C GLY A 108 -12.51 6.60 -2.05
N ARG A 109 -13.05 7.82 -2.20
CA ARG A 109 -14.13 8.10 -3.15
C ARG A 109 -13.61 8.23 -4.57
N LEU A 110 -14.37 7.73 -5.52
CA LEU A 110 -14.01 7.60 -6.91
C LEU A 110 -14.61 8.73 -7.74
N MET A 111 -13.73 9.44 -8.45
CA MET A 111 -14.10 10.43 -9.45
C MET A 111 -13.74 9.91 -10.84
N ARG A 112 -14.75 9.66 -11.68
CA ARG A 112 -14.51 9.24 -13.07
C ARG A 112 -13.92 10.40 -13.87
N PHE A 113 -12.93 10.13 -14.70
CA PHE A 113 -12.36 11.11 -15.62
C PHE A 113 -12.15 10.52 -17.02
N ARG A 114 -11.94 11.39 -18.00
CA ARG A 114 -11.58 11.03 -19.38
C ARG A 114 -10.55 12.02 -19.90
N GLY A 115 -9.53 11.52 -20.58
CA GLY A 115 -8.40 12.34 -21.03
C GLY A 115 -7.48 12.66 -19.86
N GLU A 116 -7.10 13.94 -19.74
CA GLU A 116 -6.08 14.37 -18.78
C GLU A 116 -6.42 13.95 -17.34
N PRO A 117 -5.54 13.19 -16.67
CA PRO A 117 -5.73 12.77 -15.29
C PRO A 117 -5.83 13.98 -14.33
N PRO A 118 -6.77 13.97 -13.38
CA PRO A 118 -6.87 15.01 -12.37
C PRO A 118 -5.59 15.14 -11.54
N ASP A 119 -5.15 16.37 -11.26
CA ASP A 119 -4.07 16.64 -10.29
C ASP A 119 -4.58 16.36 -8.86
N ARG A 120 -3.76 15.68 -8.06
CA ARG A 120 -4.03 15.38 -6.65
C ARG A 120 -4.37 16.64 -5.86
N LYS A 121 -3.70 17.77 -6.14
CA LYS A 121 -3.90 19.02 -5.39
C LYS A 121 -5.24 19.72 -5.66
N THR A 122 -5.85 19.50 -6.82
CA THR A 122 -7.07 20.20 -7.25
C THR A 122 -8.32 19.31 -7.20
N SER A 123 -8.14 18.00 -7.14
CA SER A 123 -9.19 16.99 -7.06
C SER A 123 -9.78 16.79 -5.65
N ASP A 124 -9.31 17.58 -4.68
CA ASP A 124 -9.75 17.56 -3.29
C ASP A 124 -11.13 18.22 -3.05
N ILE A 125 -11.72 18.93 -4.02
CA ILE A 125 -13.03 19.55 -3.81
C ILE A 125 -14.14 18.51 -4.02
N ALA A 126 -14.45 17.75 -2.97
CA ALA A 126 -15.69 16.96 -2.94
C ALA A 126 -16.89 17.89 -2.86
N CYS A 127 -17.89 17.68 -3.69
CA CYS A 127 -19.20 18.24 -3.36
C CYS A 127 -19.78 17.52 -2.12
N LYS A 128 -20.54 18.25 -1.29
CA LYS A 128 -21.07 17.75 -0.01
C LYS A 128 -21.84 16.43 -0.13
N ARG A 129 -22.57 16.21 -1.23
CA ARG A 129 -23.30 14.96 -1.47
C ARG A 129 -22.35 13.78 -1.71
N MET A 130 -21.27 13.98 -2.46
CA MET A 130 -20.26 12.94 -2.67
C MET A 130 -19.61 12.52 -1.35
N ALA A 131 -19.34 13.49 -0.45
CA ALA A 131 -18.83 13.20 0.89
C ALA A 131 -19.78 12.28 1.72
N GLY A 132 -21.10 12.36 1.53
CA GLY A 132 -22.05 11.48 2.20
C GLY A 132 -22.50 10.25 1.41
N SER A 133 -22.02 10.07 0.17
CA SER A 133 -22.58 9.07 -0.75
C SER A 133 -21.84 7.74 -0.70
N ALA A 134 -22.54 6.67 -0.35
CA ALA A 134 -22.05 5.30 -0.44
C ALA A 134 -21.65 4.92 -1.88
N ASN A 135 -22.44 5.33 -2.88
CA ASN A 135 -22.15 5.13 -4.30
C ASN A 135 -20.85 5.78 -4.75
N ALA A 136 -20.40 6.83 -4.07
CA ALA A 136 -19.15 7.50 -4.42
C ALA A 136 -17.93 6.59 -4.21
N LEU A 137 -18.03 5.53 -3.40
CA LEU A 137 -16.96 4.56 -3.16
C LEU A 137 -16.84 3.49 -4.27
N MET A 138 -17.80 3.45 -5.20
CA MET A 138 -18.00 2.30 -6.10
C MET A 138 -17.80 2.67 -7.57
N VAL A 139 -17.40 1.72 -8.39
CA VAL A 139 -17.47 1.78 -9.86
C VAL A 139 -18.80 1.18 -10.29
N ALA A 140 -19.41 1.71 -11.34
CA ALA A 140 -20.60 1.15 -11.95
C ALA A 140 -20.26 0.58 -13.33
N ILE A 141 -20.58 -0.69 -13.56
CA ILE A 141 -20.59 -1.28 -14.89
C ILE A 141 -22.04 -1.36 -15.37
N GLU A 142 -22.36 -0.53 -16.36
CA GLU A 142 -23.64 -0.56 -17.06
C GLU A 142 -23.76 -1.84 -17.91
N SER A 143 -24.97 -2.41 -17.98
CA SER A 143 -25.25 -3.65 -18.73
C SER A 143 -24.17 -4.75 -18.51
N PRO A 144 -23.98 -5.21 -17.26
CA PRO A 144 -22.93 -6.19 -16.90
C PRO A 144 -23.06 -7.51 -17.68
N GLU A 145 -24.25 -7.86 -18.15
CA GLU A 145 -24.53 -9.03 -18.97
C GLU A 145 -23.84 -9.03 -20.34
N GLU A 146 -23.40 -7.86 -20.83
CA GLU A 146 -22.65 -7.71 -22.08
C GLU A 146 -21.13 -7.71 -21.87
N VAL A 147 -20.67 -7.69 -20.62
CA VAL A 147 -19.24 -7.60 -20.29
C VAL A 147 -18.70 -8.99 -20.00
N SER A 148 -17.93 -9.52 -20.94
CA SER A 148 -17.35 -10.87 -20.85
C SER A 148 -16.26 -10.91 -19.78
N MET A 149 -15.42 -9.86 -19.71
CA MET A 149 -14.33 -9.71 -18.75
C MET A 149 -14.11 -8.24 -18.39
N SER A 150 -13.70 -8.03 -17.14
CA SER A 150 -13.16 -6.76 -16.65
C SER A 150 -11.73 -6.96 -16.12
N TYR A 151 -10.84 -6.04 -16.47
CA TYR A 151 -9.43 -6.05 -16.07
C TYR A 151 -9.11 -4.77 -15.32
N TRP A 152 -8.47 -4.90 -14.18
CA TRP A 152 -8.31 -3.84 -13.21
C TRP A 152 -6.84 -3.62 -12.88
N LEU A 153 -6.46 -2.36 -12.93
CA LEU A 153 -5.16 -1.87 -12.53
C LEU A 153 -5.33 -0.72 -11.55
N PHE A 154 -4.60 -0.77 -10.44
CA PHE A 154 -4.39 0.38 -9.57
C PHE A 154 -2.94 0.87 -9.73
N THR A 155 -2.77 2.19 -9.86
CA THR A 155 -1.46 2.84 -9.83
C THR A 155 -1.51 4.08 -8.95
N PRO A 156 -0.47 4.38 -8.17
CA PRO A 156 -0.42 5.63 -7.42
C PRO A 156 -0.37 6.83 -8.38
N ASP A 157 0.42 6.73 -9.45
CA ASP A 157 0.61 7.79 -10.45
C ASP A 157 -0.19 7.50 -11.72
N PRO A 158 -0.65 8.53 -12.45
CA PRO A 158 -1.48 8.33 -13.63
C PRO A 158 -0.67 7.72 -14.78
N LEU A 159 -1.34 6.91 -15.60
CA LEU A 159 -0.78 6.41 -16.85
C LEU A 159 -0.70 7.52 -17.90
N SER A 160 0.31 7.41 -18.76
CA SER A 160 0.33 8.17 -20.01
C SER A 160 -0.63 7.55 -21.02
N GLU A 161 -1.07 8.34 -22.01
CA GLU A 161 -1.96 7.85 -23.08
C GLU A 161 -1.41 6.61 -23.80
N SER A 162 -0.09 6.55 -24.01
CA SER A 162 0.57 5.37 -24.59
C SER A 162 0.43 4.14 -23.70
N LYS A 163 0.50 4.31 -22.37
CA LYS A 163 0.35 3.19 -21.43
C LYS A 163 -1.10 2.76 -21.24
N GLU A 164 -2.04 3.68 -21.39
CA GLU A 164 -3.47 3.35 -21.48
C GLU A 164 -3.76 2.49 -22.73
N ALA A 165 -3.17 2.84 -23.89
CA ALA A 165 -3.28 2.03 -25.10
C ALA A 165 -2.67 0.64 -24.94
N ASP A 166 -1.44 0.55 -24.40
CA ASP A 166 -0.78 -0.73 -24.08
C ASP A 166 -1.68 -1.59 -23.16
N LEU A 167 -2.30 -0.99 -22.14
CA LEU A 167 -3.17 -1.68 -21.20
C LEU A 167 -4.40 -2.28 -21.89
N ILE A 168 -5.06 -1.53 -22.78
CA ILE A 168 -6.24 -2.02 -23.53
C ILE A 168 -5.86 -3.22 -24.42
N GLU A 169 -4.73 -3.14 -25.11
CA GLU A 169 -4.26 -4.19 -26.00
C GLU A 169 -3.86 -5.46 -25.24
N GLN A 170 -3.09 -5.30 -24.15
CA GLN A 170 -2.42 -6.39 -23.45
C GLN A 170 -3.18 -6.91 -22.23
N ALA A 171 -4.35 -6.34 -21.88
CA ALA A 171 -5.11 -6.70 -20.68
C ALA A 171 -5.26 -8.22 -20.43
N PRO A 172 -5.60 -9.08 -21.42
CA PRO A 172 -5.69 -10.52 -21.19
C PRO A 172 -4.35 -11.16 -20.81
N ALA A 173 -3.24 -10.73 -21.43
CA ALA A 173 -1.91 -11.24 -21.15
C ALA A 173 -1.41 -10.79 -19.76
N LEU A 174 -1.72 -9.55 -19.38
CA LEU A 174 -1.39 -8.99 -18.07
C LEU A 174 -2.23 -9.59 -16.94
N LEU A 175 -3.45 -10.06 -17.22
CA LEU A 175 -4.20 -10.87 -16.26
C LEU A 175 -3.57 -12.26 -16.11
N ALA A 176 -3.23 -12.90 -17.23
CA ALA A 176 -2.67 -14.26 -17.23
C ALA A 176 -1.32 -14.36 -16.50
N ASN A 177 -0.52 -13.30 -16.50
CA ASN A 177 0.76 -13.24 -15.77
C ASN A 177 0.63 -12.70 -14.33
N GLY A 178 -0.59 -12.39 -13.87
CA GLY A 178 -0.86 -11.90 -12.52
C GLY A 178 -0.59 -10.42 -12.26
N SER A 179 -0.28 -9.62 -13.30
CA SER A 179 -0.07 -8.17 -13.16
C SER A 179 -1.38 -7.40 -12.95
N LEU A 180 -2.50 -7.93 -13.46
CA LEU A 180 -3.85 -7.37 -13.28
C LEU A 180 -4.71 -8.28 -12.43
N GLN A 181 -5.76 -7.69 -11.87
CA GLN A 181 -6.88 -8.44 -11.29
C GLN A 181 -8.07 -8.33 -12.23
N GLY A 182 -8.92 -9.35 -12.26
CA GLY A 182 -10.03 -9.36 -13.18
C GLY A 182 -11.09 -10.37 -12.82
N PHE A 183 -12.29 -10.11 -13.28
CA PHE A 183 -13.42 -11.02 -13.12
C PHE A 183 -14.40 -10.77 -14.26
N SER A 184 -15.29 -11.72 -14.50
CA SER A 184 -16.36 -11.63 -15.49
C SER A 184 -17.64 -11.08 -14.85
N PRO A 185 -18.06 -9.84 -15.16
CA PRO A 185 -19.33 -9.29 -14.68
C PRO A 185 -20.53 -10.10 -15.16
N GLN A 186 -20.54 -10.55 -16.41
CA GLN A 186 -21.60 -11.39 -16.95
C GLN A 186 -21.74 -12.71 -16.16
N GLN A 187 -20.63 -13.37 -15.83
CA GLN A 187 -20.70 -14.59 -15.01
C GLN A 187 -21.10 -14.28 -13.56
N TRP A 188 -20.63 -13.16 -13.00
CA TRP A 188 -20.99 -12.74 -11.65
C TRP A 188 -22.50 -12.56 -11.46
N MET A 189 -23.17 -11.96 -12.45
CA MET A 189 -24.63 -11.78 -12.44
C MET A 189 -25.39 -13.12 -12.40
N ASN A 190 -24.82 -14.17 -12.99
CA ASN A 190 -25.42 -15.51 -13.03
C ASN A 190 -25.06 -16.39 -11.83
N GLN A 191 -23.85 -16.22 -11.28
CA GLN A 191 -23.28 -17.08 -10.24
C GLN A 191 -22.48 -16.23 -9.25
N GLN A 192 -23.20 -15.53 -8.37
CA GLN A 192 -22.59 -14.72 -7.32
C GLN A 192 -21.76 -15.60 -6.38
N GLY A 193 -20.50 -15.23 -6.13
CA GLY A 193 -19.69 -15.75 -5.02
C GLY A 193 -18.53 -16.69 -5.34
N THR A 194 -18.22 -16.96 -6.63
CA THR A 194 -17.08 -17.85 -6.96
C THR A 194 -16.24 -17.30 -8.13
N GLN A 195 -15.43 -16.27 -7.89
CA GLN A 195 -14.35 -15.85 -8.80
C GLN A 195 -13.12 -15.40 -7.99
N GLU A 196 -11.91 -15.66 -8.48
CA GLU A 196 -10.64 -15.57 -7.74
C GLU A 196 -10.38 -14.22 -7.05
N PHE A 197 -10.74 -13.11 -7.71
CA PHE A 197 -10.51 -11.76 -7.20
C PHE A 197 -11.78 -11.07 -6.69
N ALA A 198 -12.93 -11.75 -6.77
CA ALA A 198 -14.23 -11.16 -6.49
C ALA A 198 -14.72 -11.54 -5.08
N ILE A 199 -14.98 -10.53 -4.28
CA ILE A 199 -15.44 -10.65 -2.90
C ILE A 199 -16.95 -10.43 -2.87
N SER A 200 -17.70 -11.38 -2.34
CA SER A 200 -19.14 -11.19 -2.18
C SER A 200 -19.44 -10.11 -1.12
N PRO A 201 -20.56 -9.37 -1.23
CA PRO A 201 -20.93 -8.36 -0.24
C PRO A 201 -21.03 -8.89 1.18
N ARG A 202 -21.37 -10.18 1.36
CA ARG A 202 -21.40 -10.83 2.68
C ARG A 202 -20.00 -11.01 3.24
N ALA A 203 -19.05 -11.42 2.40
CA ALA A 203 -17.66 -11.64 2.78
C ALA A 203 -16.89 -10.35 3.10
N MET A 204 -17.29 -9.19 2.54
CA MET A 204 -16.61 -7.90 2.79
C MET A 204 -16.49 -7.58 4.28
N SER A 205 -17.56 -7.78 5.05
CA SER A 205 -17.58 -7.56 6.51
C SER A 205 -16.62 -8.45 7.31
N SER A 206 -16.10 -9.51 6.69
CA SER A 206 -15.16 -10.46 7.30
C SER A 206 -13.73 -10.31 6.80
N PHE A 207 -13.50 -9.64 5.67
CA PHE A 207 -12.17 -9.56 5.03
C PHE A 207 -11.62 -8.15 4.89
N VAL A 208 -12.49 -7.13 4.75
CA VAL A 208 -12.08 -5.74 4.61
C VAL A 208 -12.10 -5.08 5.98
N LEU A 209 -10.94 -4.64 6.47
CA LEU A 209 -10.79 -4.20 7.86
C LEU A 209 -11.70 -3.01 8.22
N GLU A 210 -11.86 -2.05 7.31
CA GLU A 210 -12.75 -0.91 7.55
C GLU A 210 -14.23 -1.35 7.65
N TYR A 211 -14.67 -2.36 6.90
CA TYR A 211 -16.02 -2.92 7.04
C TYR A 211 -16.17 -3.79 8.29
N MET A 212 -15.11 -4.50 8.71
CA MET A 212 -15.11 -5.22 9.99
C MET A 212 -15.42 -4.25 11.14
N ALA A 213 -14.84 -3.05 11.13
CA ALA A 213 -15.08 -1.99 12.13
C ALA A 213 -16.53 -1.45 12.13
N THR A 214 -17.31 -1.69 11.07
CA THR A 214 -18.74 -1.34 11.03
C THR A 214 -19.64 -2.38 11.71
N THR A 215 -19.12 -3.57 12.02
CA THR A 215 -19.95 -4.71 12.39
C THR A 215 -20.42 -4.61 13.84
N ASP A 216 -21.74 -4.56 14.06
CA ASP A 216 -22.37 -4.47 15.39
C ASP A 216 -22.59 -5.85 16.04
N ILE A 217 -21.75 -6.85 15.77
CA ILE A 217 -21.79 -8.14 16.48
C ILE A 217 -21.22 -7.91 17.88
N ASN A 218 -21.91 -8.33 18.94
CA ASN A 218 -21.52 -8.05 20.34
C ASN A 218 -20.07 -8.44 20.72
N SER A 219 -19.51 -9.49 20.10
CA SER A 219 -18.10 -9.88 20.27
C SER A 219 -17.10 -8.94 19.56
N ILE A 220 -17.55 -8.22 18.53
CA ILE A 220 -16.79 -7.24 17.74
C ILE A 220 -17.05 -5.80 18.19
N ALA A 221 -18.20 -5.52 18.82
CA ALA A 221 -18.56 -4.19 19.30
C ALA A 221 -17.56 -3.62 20.32
N LYS A 222 -17.01 -4.47 21.19
CA LYS A 222 -15.91 -4.10 22.13
C LYS A 222 -14.57 -3.82 21.43
N LEU A 223 -14.46 -4.20 20.16
CA LEU A 223 -13.23 -4.15 19.36
C LEU A 223 -13.25 -3.08 18.30
N ARG A 224 -14.42 -2.47 18.07
CA ARG A 224 -14.57 -1.37 17.14
C ARG A 224 -13.58 -0.26 17.48
N GLU A 225 -13.54 0.18 18.74
CA GLU A 225 -12.63 1.24 19.18
C GLU A 225 -11.15 0.88 18.96
N PRO A 226 -10.64 -0.28 19.45
CA PRO A 226 -9.27 -0.73 19.15
C PRO A 226 -8.95 -0.86 17.66
N MET A 227 -9.86 -1.43 16.87
CA MET A 227 -9.67 -1.61 15.42
C MET A 227 -9.61 -0.26 14.70
N VAL A 228 -10.52 0.66 15.03
CA VAL A 228 -10.53 2.00 14.46
C VAL A 228 -9.26 2.76 14.85
N ALA A 229 -8.83 2.68 16.12
CA ALA A 229 -7.56 3.28 16.55
C ALA A 229 -6.38 2.74 15.73
N ALA A 230 -6.25 1.41 15.62
CA ALA A 230 -5.20 0.78 14.84
C ALA A 230 -5.23 1.18 13.35
N LEU A 231 -6.42 1.28 12.75
CA LEU A 231 -6.60 1.72 11.36
C LEU A 231 -6.20 3.19 11.13
N ASN A 232 -6.42 4.06 12.11
CA ASN A 232 -6.01 5.47 12.05
C ASN A 232 -4.50 5.65 12.20
N GLU A 233 -3.82 4.72 12.86
CA GLU A 233 -2.36 4.73 13.01
C GLU A 233 -1.60 4.18 11.81
N GLN A 234 -2.32 3.60 10.83
CA GLN A 234 -1.70 3.14 9.60
C GLN A 234 -1.19 4.33 8.77
N PRO A 235 -0.14 4.15 7.94
CA PRO A 235 0.45 5.24 7.14
C PRO A 235 -0.53 5.81 6.11
N PHE A 236 -1.47 4.97 5.66
CA PHE A 236 -2.60 5.35 4.84
C PHE A 236 -3.89 5.09 5.63
N PRO A 237 -4.34 6.04 6.48
CA PRO A 237 -5.60 5.93 7.17
C PRO A 237 -6.73 6.03 6.14
N ALA A 238 -7.69 5.12 6.20
CA ALA A 238 -8.78 5.08 5.24
C ALA A 238 -9.76 6.23 5.44
N LEU A 239 -10.38 6.69 4.34
CA LEU A 239 -11.47 7.68 4.36
C LEU A 239 -11.08 9.06 4.90
N CYS A 240 -9.78 9.38 4.97
CA CYS A 240 -9.25 10.69 5.35
C CYS A 240 -8.91 11.50 4.09
N ASP A 241 -9.50 12.69 3.90
CA ASP A 241 -9.00 13.63 2.89
C ASP A 241 -7.71 14.32 3.42
N SER A 242 -6.59 14.26 2.68
CA SER A 242 -5.25 14.70 3.13
C SER A 242 -5.15 16.21 3.42
N GLN A 243 -6.07 16.99 2.87
CA GLN A 243 -6.18 18.45 3.10
C GLN A 243 -7.20 18.81 4.19
N GLU A 244 -7.96 17.84 4.72
CA GLU A 244 -8.78 18.11 5.89
C GLU A 244 -7.86 18.17 7.11
N PRO A 245 -7.89 19.27 7.89
CA PRO A 245 -7.07 19.35 9.09
C PRO A 245 -7.36 18.14 9.96
N ARG A 246 -6.31 17.41 10.37
CA ARG A 246 -6.45 16.35 11.37
C ARG A 246 -7.24 16.96 12.52
N PRO A 247 -8.36 16.34 12.96
CA PRO A 247 -9.13 16.90 14.05
C PRO A 247 -8.16 17.13 15.21
N ALA A 248 -8.07 18.39 15.66
CA ALA A 248 -7.23 18.72 16.80
C ALA A 248 -7.59 17.74 17.92
N PRO A 249 -6.60 17.17 18.63
CA PRO A 249 -6.91 16.37 19.81
C PRO A 249 -7.81 17.24 20.69
N GLN A 250 -9.06 16.82 20.89
CA GLN A 250 -9.97 17.54 21.76
C GLN A 250 -9.47 17.35 23.19
N PHE A 251 -8.50 18.17 23.61
CA PHE A 251 -8.25 18.50 25.01
C PHE A 251 -9.41 19.38 25.51
N SER A 252 -10.66 18.99 25.24
CA SER A 252 -11.76 19.58 25.97
C SER A 252 -11.61 19.07 27.39
N GLY A 253 -11.38 19.96 28.35
CA GLY A 253 -11.33 19.66 29.79
C GLY A 253 -12.64 19.13 30.37
N ARG A 254 -13.44 18.42 29.57
CA ARG A 254 -14.60 17.63 29.96
C ARG A 254 -14.20 16.15 29.93
N PRO A 255 -14.22 15.45 31.07
CA PRO A 255 -14.12 14.00 31.09
C PRO A 255 -15.27 13.41 30.25
N GLY A 256 -14.97 12.67 29.19
CA GLY A 256 -15.93 11.73 28.57
C GLY A 256 -16.54 12.06 27.20
N GLY A 257 -16.01 13.01 26.41
CA GLY A 257 -16.37 13.11 24.99
C GLY A 257 -15.46 12.21 24.13
N PRO A 258 -15.98 11.25 23.31
CA PRO A 258 -15.11 10.38 22.54
C PRO A 258 -14.45 11.17 21.39
N TYR A 259 -13.12 11.08 21.28
CA TYR A 259 -12.40 11.42 20.07
C TYR A 259 -13.03 10.65 18.89
N ARG A 260 -13.48 11.35 17.84
CA ARG A 260 -14.01 10.73 16.63
C ARG A 260 -13.01 10.92 15.51
N SER A 261 -12.46 9.81 15.03
CA SER A 261 -11.62 9.81 13.84
C SER A 261 -12.45 10.05 12.57
N LYS A 262 -11.79 10.36 11.45
CA LYS A 262 -12.47 10.46 10.14
C LYS A 262 -13.07 9.13 9.69
N LEU A 263 -12.40 8.03 10.04
CA LEU A 263 -12.97 6.69 9.89
C LEU A 263 -14.27 6.58 10.70
N ASP A 264 -14.29 6.98 11.98
CA ASP A 264 -15.51 6.96 12.81
C ASP A 264 -16.67 7.76 12.21
N GLU A 265 -16.38 8.95 11.67
CA GLU A 265 -17.36 9.78 10.97
C GLU A 265 -17.93 9.07 9.73
N SER A 266 -17.10 8.28 9.06
CA SER A 266 -17.45 7.59 7.81
C SER A 266 -18.05 6.21 8.01
N LEU A 267 -18.11 5.68 9.25
CA LEU A 267 -18.66 4.34 9.50
C LEU A 267 -20.13 4.20 9.11
N SER A 268 -20.94 5.25 9.21
CA SER A 268 -22.33 5.23 8.71
C SER A 268 -22.37 5.08 7.19
N VAL A 269 -21.52 5.81 6.46
CA VAL A 269 -21.41 5.71 5.00
C VAL A 269 -20.96 4.32 4.59
N LEU A 270 -20.04 3.69 5.32
CA LEU A 270 -19.65 2.31 5.07
C LEU A 270 -20.79 1.33 5.36
N LYS A 271 -21.58 1.52 6.43
CA LYS A 271 -22.78 0.69 6.66
C LYS A 271 -23.77 0.78 5.50
N ASP A 272 -24.02 2.00 5.02
CA ASP A 272 -24.90 2.24 3.88
C ASP A 272 -24.34 1.60 2.59
N ALA A 273 -23.02 1.70 2.37
CA ALA A 273 -22.33 1.06 1.26
C ALA A 273 -22.46 -0.47 1.30
N LEU A 274 -22.25 -1.09 2.47
CA LEU A 274 -22.39 -2.53 2.63
C LEU A 274 -23.83 -2.98 2.36
N GLN A 275 -24.81 -2.25 2.90
CA GLN A 275 -26.23 -2.54 2.68
C GLN A 275 -26.62 -2.41 1.20
N LEU A 276 -26.10 -1.38 0.53
CA LEU A 276 -26.33 -1.17 -0.90
C LEU A 276 -25.71 -2.30 -1.75
N MET A 277 -24.48 -2.70 -1.45
CA MET A 277 -23.84 -3.82 -2.14
C MET A 277 -24.61 -5.13 -1.94
N GLN A 278 -25.12 -5.37 -0.73
CA GLN A 278 -25.92 -6.55 -0.42
C GLN A 278 -27.28 -6.54 -1.14
N SER A 279 -27.94 -5.39 -1.24
CA SER A 279 -29.27 -5.29 -1.88
C SER A 279 -29.19 -5.34 -3.41
N THR A 280 -28.09 -4.84 -4.00
CA THR A 280 -27.90 -4.80 -5.45
C THR A 280 -27.14 -6.01 -6.00
N GLY A 281 -26.60 -6.89 -5.15
CA GLY A 281 -25.75 -7.99 -5.58
C GLY A 281 -24.39 -7.55 -6.12
N GLY A 282 -23.88 -6.43 -5.59
CA GLY A 282 -22.59 -5.86 -5.96
C GLY A 282 -21.40 -6.80 -5.71
N VAL A 283 -20.21 -6.35 -6.08
CA VAL A 283 -18.98 -7.13 -5.96
C VAL A 283 -17.83 -6.30 -5.39
N GLY A 284 -17.03 -6.88 -4.52
CA GLY A 284 -15.77 -6.31 -4.08
C GLY A 284 -14.64 -6.84 -4.93
N ILE A 285 -13.62 -6.02 -5.22
CA ILE A 285 -12.40 -6.50 -5.88
C ILE A 285 -11.18 -6.00 -5.11
N ALA A 286 -10.27 -6.90 -4.74
CA ALA A 286 -9.02 -6.53 -4.08
C ALA A 286 -7.89 -6.44 -5.11
N LEU A 287 -7.36 -5.23 -5.31
CA LEU A 287 -6.30 -4.90 -6.24
C LEU A 287 -4.93 -4.98 -5.57
N GLN A 288 -3.91 -5.33 -6.35
CA GLN A 288 -2.53 -5.32 -5.87
C GLN A 288 -2.02 -3.88 -5.70
N ASP A 289 -1.34 -3.62 -4.59
CA ASP A 289 -0.66 -2.34 -4.29
C ASP A 289 0.72 -2.63 -3.67
N ALA A 290 1.62 -3.20 -4.46
CA ALA A 290 2.97 -3.56 -4.00
C ALA A 290 3.73 -2.34 -3.44
N ILE A 291 3.51 -1.16 -4.03
CA ILE A 291 4.11 0.10 -3.56
C ILE A 291 3.55 0.47 -2.18
N GLY A 292 2.24 0.42 -1.99
CA GLY A 292 1.60 0.72 -0.71
C GLY A 292 2.01 -0.26 0.38
N ILE A 293 2.05 -1.57 0.09
CA ILE A 293 2.55 -2.60 1.02
C ILE A 293 3.98 -2.28 1.44
N THR A 294 4.85 -1.95 0.49
CA THR A 294 6.26 -1.61 0.78
C THR A 294 6.35 -0.36 1.66
N GLN A 295 5.57 0.67 1.35
CA GLN A 295 5.51 1.90 2.15
C GLN A 295 4.98 1.64 3.57
N GLU A 296 3.98 0.77 3.72
CA GLU A 296 3.42 0.40 5.02
C GLU A 296 4.42 -0.38 5.88
N LEU A 297 5.11 -1.37 5.31
CA LEU A 297 6.15 -2.12 6.00
C LEU A 297 7.34 -1.24 6.39
N ASN A 298 7.77 -0.33 5.50
CA ASN A 298 8.86 0.59 5.79
C ASN A 298 8.46 1.61 6.88
N ALA A 299 7.25 2.13 6.84
CA ALA A 299 6.73 3.01 7.88
C ALA A 299 6.67 2.30 9.23
N TRP A 300 6.20 1.05 9.28
CA TRP A 300 6.21 0.26 10.51
C TRP A 300 7.61 0.05 11.06
N ARG A 301 8.58 -0.30 10.19
CA ARG A 301 9.98 -0.46 10.59
C ARG A 301 10.54 0.84 11.17
N ASN A 302 10.26 1.98 10.51
CA ASN A 302 10.79 3.27 10.92
C ASN A 302 10.06 3.84 12.14
N ARG A 303 8.83 3.39 12.44
CA ARG A 303 8.10 3.77 13.65
C ARG A 303 8.87 3.43 14.93
N ALA A 304 9.62 2.33 14.92
CA ALA A 304 10.50 1.96 16.05
C ALA A 304 11.63 2.98 16.30
N MET A 305 11.95 3.83 15.30
CA MET A 305 12.94 4.89 15.40
C MET A 305 12.29 6.25 15.72
N GLU A 306 10.96 6.35 15.79
CA GLU A 306 10.29 7.59 16.18
C GLU A 306 10.73 7.99 17.60
N GLY A 307 11.10 9.26 17.79
CA GLY A 307 11.64 9.79 19.05
C GLY A 307 13.14 9.55 19.27
N VAL A 308 13.79 8.68 18.49
CA VAL A 308 15.24 8.50 18.56
C VAL A 308 15.98 9.74 18.06
N GLU A 309 15.49 10.41 17.02
CA GLU A 309 16.08 11.66 16.50
C GLU A 309 16.12 12.77 17.57
N GLU A 310 15.04 12.92 18.33
CA GLU A 310 14.99 13.91 19.42
C GLU A 310 16.02 13.57 20.50
N TRP A 311 16.13 12.29 20.87
CA TRP A 311 17.16 11.82 21.80
C TRP A 311 18.58 12.00 21.25
N MET A 312 18.81 11.81 19.95
CA MET A 312 20.09 11.98 19.28
C MET A 312 20.60 13.42 19.37
N HIS A 313 19.70 14.41 19.31
CA HIS A 313 20.04 15.84 19.42
C HIS A 313 20.20 16.35 20.86
N VAL A 314 19.97 15.52 21.89
CA VAL A 314 20.18 15.94 23.29
C VAL A 314 21.67 16.14 23.56
N VAL A 315 22.03 17.38 23.90
CA VAL A 315 23.40 17.80 24.23
C VAL A 315 23.67 17.60 25.73
N ASP A 316 24.84 17.05 26.06
CA ASP A 316 25.27 16.90 27.45
C ASP A 316 25.95 18.15 28.03
N LYS A 317 26.40 18.03 29.28
CA LYS A 317 27.12 19.11 29.99
C LYS A 317 28.43 19.54 29.33
N ASN A 318 28.97 18.73 28.41
CA ASN A 318 30.22 18.99 27.71
C ASN A 318 29.99 19.53 26.28
N GLY A 319 28.73 19.80 25.89
CA GLY A 319 28.42 20.32 24.56
C GLY A 319 28.42 19.25 23.45
N VAL A 320 28.36 17.97 23.81
CA VAL A 320 28.35 16.85 22.86
C VAL A 320 26.96 16.24 22.78
N ASP A 321 26.41 16.13 21.57
CA ASP A 321 25.13 15.47 21.31
C ASP A 321 25.25 13.93 21.37
N ASN A 322 24.10 13.26 21.51
CA ASN A 322 24.07 11.80 21.60
C ASN A 322 24.35 11.13 20.25
N GLU A 323 24.08 11.80 19.13
CA GLU A 323 24.46 11.35 17.80
C GLU A 323 25.97 11.16 17.68
N TRP A 324 26.75 12.18 18.06
CA TRP A 324 28.21 12.12 18.05
C TRP A 324 28.73 10.99 18.96
N LYS A 325 28.14 10.83 20.15
CA LYS A 325 28.52 9.74 21.07
C LYS A 325 28.25 8.38 20.48
N TYR A 326 27.10 8.20 19.84
CA TYR A 326 26.73 6.95 19.20
C TYR A 326 27.69 6.63 18.05
N LEU A 327 27.96 7.59 17.15
CA LEU A 327 28.88 7.42 16.04
C LEU A 327 30.31 7.13 16.51
N ALA A 328 30.80 7.87 17.51
CA ALA A 328 32.13 7.65 18.09
C ALA A 328 32.25 6.27 18.76
N ALA A 329 31.22 5.83 19.49
CA ALA A 329 31.18 4.50 20.08
C ALA A 329 31.16 3.40 19.01
N HIS A 330 30.41 3.60 17.93
CA HIS A 330 30.34 2.64 16.81
C HIS A 330 31.70 2.52 16.10
N GLN A 331 32.33 3.65 15.74
CA GLN A 331 33.66 3.66 15.13
C GLN A 331 34.72 3.04 16.05
N TYR A 332 34.65 3.32 17.35
CA TYR A 332 35.57 2.71 18.31
C TYR A 332 35.38 1.19 18.39
N ALA A 333 34.14 0.70 18.35
CA ALA A 333 33.84 -0.72 18.32
C ALA A 333 34.38 -1.38 17.03
N GLU A 334 34.14 -0.77 15.86
CA GLU A 334 34.66 -1.26 14.58
C GLU A 334 36.19 -1.31 14.56
N LEU A 335 36.87 -0.27 15.05
CA LEU A 335 38.33 -0.26 15.14
C LEU A 335 38.84 -1.35 16.08
N ARG A 336 38.20 -1.53 17.24
CA ARG A 336 38.59 -2.56 18.21
C ARG A 336 38.43 -3.95 17.60
N ASP A 337 37.30 -4.21 16.96
CA ASP A 337 36.98 -5.51 16.39
C ASP A 337 37.92 -5.81 15.19
N GLY A 338 38.19 -4.82 14.33
CA GLY A 338 39.17 -4.94 13.25
C GLY A 338 40.61 -5.16 13.74
N VAL A 339 41.03 -4.52 14.85
CA VAL A 339 42.33 -4.79 15.48
C VAL A 339 42.38 -6.21 16.04
N LEU A 340 41.30 -6.68 16.68
CA LEU A 340 41.23 -8.04 17.22
C LEU A 340 41.30 -9.08 16.09
N GLU A 341 40.53 -8.91 15.03
CA GLU A 341 40.54 -9.76 13.84
C GLU A 341 41.92 -9.81 13.20
N ASN A 342 42.58 -8.67 13.02
CA ASN A 342 43.92 -8.62 12.46
C ASN A 342 44.95 -9.31 13.38
N ARG A 343 44.85 -9.13 14.70
CA ARG A 343 45.72 -9.82 15.66
C ARG A 343 45.51 -11.33 15.64
N LEU A 344 44.26 -11.79 15.54
CA LEU A 344 43.94 -13.22 15.39
C LEU A 344 44.50 -13.77 14.09
N LYS A 345 44.37 -13.02 12.98
CA LYS A 345 44.94 -13.40 11.69
C LYS A 345 46.46 -13.53 11.74
N VAL A 346 47.17 -12.52 12.26
CA VAL A 346 48.64 -12.56 12.41
C VAL A 346 49.08 -13.73 13.30
N ALA A 347 48.38 -13.97 14.41
CA ALA A 347 48.68 -15.10 15.29
C ALA A 347 48.46 -16.46 14.59
N THR A 348 47.40 -16.57 13.77
CA THR A 348 47.09 -17.78 13.00
C THR A 348 48.12 -17.99 11.89
N ASP A 349 48.44 -16.96 11.10
CA ASP A 349 49.44 -17.00 10.04
C ASP A 349 50.83 -17.36 10.61
N TRP A 350 51.19 -16.79 11.76
CA TRP A 350 52.41 -17.16 12.48
C TRP A 350 52.39 -18.61 12.95
N ALA A 351 51.29 -19.08 13.54
CA ALA A 351 51.15 -20.47 13.98
C ALA A 351 51.24 -21.46 12.80
N VAL A 352 50.63 -21.14 11.66
CA VAL A 352 50.75 -21.92 10.41
C VAL A 352 52.20 -21.93 9.94
N THR A 353 52.85 -20.77 9.88
CA THR A 353 54.26 -20.66 9.46
C THR A 353 55.18 -21.48 10.35
N VAL A 354 55.01 -21.41 11.68
CA VAL A 354 55.82 -22.17 12.65
C VAL A 354 55.54 -23.67 12.55
N SER A 355 54.28 -24.07 12.37
CA SER A 355 53.89 -25.48 12.21
C SER A 355 54.44 -26.08 10.90
N ASN A 356 54.50 -25.28 9.84
CA ASN A 356 54.96 -25.73 8.52
C ASN A 356 56.48 -25.62 8.35
N ALA A 357 57.19 -24.84 9.17
CA ALA A 357 58.63 -24.63 9.07
C ALA A 357 59.49 -25.91 8.96
N PRO A 358 59.21 -27.02 9.69
CA PRO A 358 59.96 -28.27 9.53
C PRO A 358 59.72 -28.94 8.18
N TYR A 359 58.49 -28.87 7.66
CA TYR A 359 58.12 -29.41 6.36
C TYR A 359 58.75 -28.59 5.23
N ASP A 360 58.66 -27.25 5.31
CA ASP A 360 59.26 -26.32 4.35
C ASP A 360 60.79 -26.44 4.28
N GLN A 361 61.44 -26.78 5.40
CA GLN A 361 62.87 -27.05 5.45
C GLN A 361 63.20 -28.38 4.77
N THR A 362 62.41 -29.42 5.04
CA THR A 362 62.58 -30.75 4.44
C THR A 362 62.38 -30.70 2.92
N GLU A 363 61.38 -29.95 2.44
CA GLU A 363 61.17 -29.73 1.01
C GLU A 363 62.35 -29.00 0.36
N ARG A 364 62.87 -27.94 0.99
CA ARG A 364 64.05 -27.22 0.49
C ARG A 364 65.29 -28.10 0.45
N GLU A 365 65.50 -28.94 1.46
CA GLU A 365 66.61 -29.90 1.49
C GLU A 365 66.45 -30.97 0.40
N LEU A 366 65.24 -31.48 0.18
CA LEU A 366 64.94 -32.40 -0.93
C LEU A 366 65.17 -31.75 -2.31
N GLU A 367 64.79 -30.50 -2.50
CA GLU A 367 65.05 -29.75 -3.72
C GLU A 367 66.55 -29.49 -3.93
N GLU A 368 67.29 -29.14 -2.88
CA GLU A 368 68.75 -29.02 -2.96
C GLU A 368 69.43 -30.35 -3.27
N LEU A 369 68.95 -31.46 -2.69
CA LEU A 369 69.43 -32.80 -2.98
C LEU A 369 69.13 -33.20 -4.43
N LYS A 370 67.94 -32.86 -4.96
CA LYS A 370 67.62 -33.02 -6.40
C LYS A 370 68.52 -32.15 -7.29
N ARG A 371 68.97 -30.99 -6.82
CA ARG A 371 69.84 -30.07 -7.58
C ARG A 371 71.31 -30.49 -7.53
N LYS A 372 71.77 -31.08 -6.42
CA LYS A 372 73.16 -31.56 -6.22
C LYS A 372 73.36 -33.00 -6.70
N GLY A 373 72.33 -33.83 -6.63
CA GLY A 373 72.31 -35.19 -7.16
C GLY A 373 71.71 -35.21 -8.56
N GLY A 374 72.57 -35.22 -9.58
CA GLY A 374 72.14 -35.62 -10.91
C GLY A 374 71.60 -37.06 -10.86
N PHE A 375 70.30 -37.20 -11.08
CA PHE A 375 69.57 -38.38 -11.54
C PHE A 375 70.14 -39.76 -11.14
N ILE A 376 69.49 -40.42 -10.18
CA ILE A 376 69.35 -41.88 -10.22
C ILE A 376 67.86 -42.16 -10.26
N ASP A 377 67.39 -42.46 -11.47
CA ASP A 377 66.14 -43.16 -11.74
C ASP A 377 66.36 -44.64 -11.43
N PRO A 378 65.67 -45.23 -10.44
CA PRO A 378 65.41 -46.65 -10.46
C PRO A 378 64.06 -46.83 -11.16
N GLY A 379 64.13 -46.93 -12.49
CA GLY A 379 63.14 -47.66 -13.26
C GLY A 379 63.02 -49.10 -12.72
N PRO A 380 62.03 -49.87 -13.20
CA PRO A 380 61.52 -51.03 -12.49
C PRO A 380 62.55 -52.17 -12.36
N THR A 381 62.70 -52.65 -11.12
CA THR A 381 62.75 -54.07 -10.75
C THR A 381 62.10 -54.26 -9.39
#